data_AF-A0A955UPJ5-F1
#
_entry.id   AF-A0A955UPJ5-F1
#
_cell.length_a   1.000
_cell.length_b   1.000
_cell.length_c   1.000
_cell.angle_alpha   90.00
_cell.angle_beta   90.00
_cell.angle_gamma   90.00
#
_symmetry.space_group_name_H-M   'P 1'
#
loop_
_entity.id
_entity.type
_entity.pdbx_description
1 polymer ?
#
loop_
_entity_poly.entity_id
_entity_poly.type
_entity_poly.pdbx_seq_one_letter_code
_entity_poly.pdbx_strand_id
1 'polypeptide(L)'
;MAELEWEDEPDRASLRRAVRHRLRRDEPALRVVAEGFLAEASPIDLLAVGAEGELVSIRLADRDEEAVALTRLLSDLAWLRPRLEDLLKLAPGLGLEPSAEPRGLLVAPDFGAETRLALENLPGHTISLIGYRCLRWRGQATVFLEPLKHAGGRVPREREGTAARRAPTDRTPTPHPRDGRRPSRLLADPPSSSAFRTGLTDADLRDDAPLGEPAAIG
;
A
#
# COMPACT_ATOMS: atom_id res chain seq x y z
N MET A 1 -24.18 -34.05 -8.24
CA MET A 1 -23.71 -32.77 -8.82
C MET A 1 -23.44 -31.85 -7.65
N ALA A 2 -22.27 -31.20 -7.58
CA ALA A 2 -22.01 -30.26 -6.49
C ALA A 2 -22.72 -28.95 -6.83
N GLU A 3 -23.53 -28.43 -5.91
CA GLU A 3 -24.23 -27.17 -6.04
C GLU A 3 -23.25 -26.02 -5.77
N LEU A 4 -23.24 -25.03 -6.65
CA LEU A 4 -22.39 -23.84 -6.55
C LEU A 4 -23.22 -22.74 -5.89
N GLU A 5 -22.93 -22.48 -4.62
CA GLU A 5 -23.57 -21.40 -3.86
C GLU A 5 -22.62 -20.21 -3.77
N TRP A 6 -23.13 -19.03 -4.13
CA TRP A 6 -22.50 -17.76 -3.81
C TRP A 6 -22.80 -17.47 -2.34
N GLU A 7 -21.78 -17.42 -1.50
CA GLU A 7 -21.94 -17.19 -0.06
C GLU A 7 -21.65 -15.73 0.31
N ASP A 8 -22.05 -15.38 1.53
CA ASP A 8 -21.69 -14.17 2.25
C ASP A 8 -20.16 -13.94 2.30
N GLU A 9 -19.78 -12.69 2.59
CA GLU A 9 -18.40 -12.25 2.61
C GLU A 9 -17.60 -13.02 3.70
N PRO A 10 -16.50 -13.70 3.34
CA PRO A 10 -15.72 -14.48 4.32
C PRO A 10 -15.11 -13.56 5.37
N ASP A 11 -14.88 -14.08 6.58
CA ASP A 11 -14.16 -13.31 7.60
C ASP A 11 -12.78 -12.86 7.09
N ARG A 12 -12.30 -11.73 7.58
CA ARG A 12 -11.08 -11.08 7.08
C ARG A 12 -9.84 -11.99 7.15
N ALA A 13 -9.73 -12.88 8.14
CA ALA A 13 -8.60 -13.78 8.25
C ALA A 13 -8.67 -14.91 7.20
N SER A 14 -9.87 -15.44 6.94
CA SER A 14 -10.11 -16.40 5.86
C SER A 14 -9.89 -15.78 4.48
N LEU A 15 -10.39 -14.57 4.25
CA LEU A 15 -10.14 -13.82 3.01
C LEU A 15 -8.64 -13.62 2.78
N ARG A 16 -7.91 -13.16 3.80
CA ARG A 16 -6.47 -12.95 3.72
C ARG A 16 -5.71 -14.22 3.33
N ARG A 17 -6.03 -15.36 3.94
CA ARG A 17 -5.42 -16.65 3.60
C ARG A 17 -5.74 -17.07 2.16
N ALA A 18 -6.99 -16.90 1.74
CA ALA A 18 -7.42 -17.25 0.39
C ALA A 18 -6.76 -16.37 -0.68
N VAL A 19 -6.69 -15.05 -0.45
CA VAL A 19 -5.99 -14.08 -1.31
C VAL A 19 -4.50 -14.44 -1.39
N ARG A 20 -3.82 -14.69 -0.27
CA ARG A 20 -2.41 -15.11 -0.26
C ARG A 20 -2.18 -16.37 -1.10
N HIS A 21 -3.02 -17.39 -0.90
CA HIS A 21 -2.91 -18.64 -1.65
C HIS A 21 -3.12 -18.39 -3.15
N ARG A 22 -4.09 -17.55 -3.51
CA ARG A 22 -4.40 -17.22 -4.90
C ARG A 22 -3.29 -16.41 -5.57
N LEU A 23 -2.76 -15.39 -4.89
CA LEU A 23 -1.62 -14.60 -5.36
C LEU A 23 -0.39 -15.47 -5.64
N ARG A 24 -0.06 -16.40 -4.72
CA ARG A 24 1.06 -17.33 -4.93
C ARG A 24 0.90 -18.18 -6.20
N ARG A 25 -0.33 -18.51 -6.57
CA ARG A 25 -0.64 -19.35 -7.74
C ARG A 25 -0.64 -18.56 -9.04
N ASP A 26 -1.26 -17.40 -9.04
CA ASP A 26 -1.50 -16.61 -10.25
C ASP A 26 -0.32 -15.66 -10.56
N GLU A 27 0.31 -15.11 -9.52
CA GLU A 27 1.40 -14.14 -9.62
C GLU A 27 2.60 -14.60 -8.77
N PRO A 28 3.31 -15.67 -9.18
CA PRO A 28 4.39 -16.26 -8.38
C PRO A 28 5.58 -15.31 -8.15
N ALA A 29 5.72 -14.27 -8.98
CA ALA A 29 6.71 -13.22 -8.79
C ALA A 29 6.37 -12.28 -7.63
N LEU A 30 5.10 -12.19 -7.23
CA LEU A 30 4.65 -11.43 -6.06
C LEU A 30 4.69 -12.32 -4.81
N ARG A 31 5.83 -12.30 -4.11
CA ARG A 31 6.07 -13.17 -2.96
C ARG A 31 5.62 -12.52 -1.66
N VAL A 32 4.54 -13.02 -1.05
CA VAL A 32 4.09 -12.60 0.28
C VAL A 32 5.11 -12.99 1.35
N VAL A 33 5.61 -11.99 2.08
CA VAL A 33 6.66 -12.12 3.11
C VAL A 33 6.13 -11.97 4.54
N ALA A 34 5.03 -11.25 4.74
CA ALA A 34 4.40 -11.11 6.05
C ALA A 34 2.87 -10.96 5.95
N GLU A 35 2.17 -11.30 7.03
CA GLU A 35 0.74 -11.05 7.23
C GLU A 35 0.56 -10.20 8.49
N GLY A 36 -0.40 -9.27 8.49
CA GLY A 36 -0.68 -8.43 9.67
C GLY A 36 0.53 -7.59 10.09
N PHE A 37 1.33 -7.12 9.13
CA PHE A 37 2.57 -6.40 9.39
C PHE A 37 2.27 -5.05 10.04
N LEU A 38 2.86 -4.77 11.21
CA LEU A 38 2.58 -3.56 11.97
C LEU A 38 3.19 -2.33 11.29
N ALA A 39 2.34 -1.48 10.70
CA ALA A 39 2.69 -0.12 10.30
C ALA A 39 2.24 0.88 11.39
N GLU A 40 2.45 2.18 11.16
CA GLU A 40 2.23 3.21 12.17
C GLU A 40 0.79 3.32 12.66
N ALA A 41 -0.19 3.41 11.75
CA ALA A 41 -1.59 3.63 12.13
C ALA A 41 -2.43 2.34 12.21
N SER A 42 -2.09 1.34 11.40
CA SER A 42 -2.85 0.08 11.34
C SER A 42 -2.00 -1.04 10.75
N PRO A 43 -2.24 -2.31 11.13
CA PRO A 43 -1.56 -3.44 10.52
C PRO A 43 -1.89 -3.56 9.03
N ILE A 44 -0.87 -3.76 8.19
CA ILE A 44 -0.99 -4.09 6.77
C ILE A 44 -1.46 -5.54 6.65
N ASP A 45 -2.49 -5.79 5.83
CA ASP A 45 -3.07 -7.14 5.71
C ASP A 45 -2.03 -8.14 5.19
N LEU A 46 -1.38 -7.85 4.06
CA LEU A 46 -0.25 -8.62 3.54
C LEU A 46 0.87 -7.68 3.07
N LEU A 47 2.11 -8.06 3.37
CA LEU A 47 3.30 -7.44 2.80
C LEU A 47 3.98 -8.42 1.86
N ALA A 48 4.31 -7.98 0.66
CA ALA A 48 4.95 -8.80 -0.37
C ALA A 48 6.17 -8.11 -0.98
N VAL A 49 6.97 -8.90 -1.72
CA VAL A 49 8.04 -8.43 -2.59
C VAL A 49 7.66 -8.74 -4.02
N GLY A 50 7.68 -7.73 -4.89
CA GLY A 50 7.36 -7.84 -6.30
C GLY A 50 8.50 -8.39 -7.15
N ALA A 51 8.26 -8.48 -8.46
CA ALA A 51 9.19 -9.04 -9.42
C ALA A 51 10.48 -8.20 -9.57
N GLU A 52 10.38 -6.89 -9.32
CA GLU A 52 11.48 -5.93 -9.44
C GLU A 52 12.18 -5.69 -8.10
N GLY A 53 11.84 -6.47 -7.07
CA GLY A 53 12.34 -6.29 -5.71
C GLY A 53 11.66 -5.14 -4.97
N GLU A 54 10.54 -4.62 -5.47
CA GLU A 54 9.79 -3.59 -4.77
C GLU A 54 8.99 -4.16 -3.59
N LEU A 55 8.82 -3.38 -2.52
CA LEU A 55 7.85 -3.71 -1.48
C LEU A 55 6.43 -3.45 -1.99
N VAL A 56 5.54 -4.41 -1.78
CA VAL A 56 4.12 -4.28 -2.12
C VAL A 56 3.27 -4.38 -0.86
N SER A 57 2.65 -3.27 -0.48
CA SER A 57 1.61 -3.25 0.56
C SER A 57 0.30 -3.71 -0.06
N ILE A 58 -0.34 -4.72 0.53
CA ILE A 58 -1.63 -5.24 0.05
C ILE A 58 -2.68 -5.03 1.13
N ARG A 59 -3.75 -4.33 0.77
CA ARG A 59 -4.90 -4.05 1.64
C ARG A 59 -6.14 -4.77 1.13
N LEU A 60 -6.87 -5.38 2.06
CA LEU A 60 -8.18 -5.96 1.82
C LEU A 60 -9.25 -4.96 2.25
N ALA A 61 -10.25 -4.75 1.41
CA ALA A 61 -11.40 -3.91 1.72
C ALA A 61 -12.68 -4.73 1.58
N ASP A 62 -13.62 -4.45 2.47
CA ASP A 62 -15.01 -4.88 2.32
C ASP A 62 -15.71 -3.87 1.38
N ARG A 63 -16.90 -4.22 0.89
CA ARG A 63 -17.64 -3.46 -0.15
C ARG A 63 -17.76 -1.96 0.13
N ASP A 64 -17.98 -1.57 1.37
CA ASP A 64 -18.20 -0.17 1.76
C ASP A 64 -16.97 0.50 2.39
N GLU A 65 -15.82 -0.20 2.42
CA GLU A 65 -14.59 0.28 3.06
C GLU A 65 -13.48 0.68 2.07
N GLU A 66 -13.75 0.64 0.76
CA GLU A 66 -12.75 0.87 -0.29
C GLU A 66 -11.99 2.20 -0.15
N ALA A 67 -12.68 3.30 0.15
CA ALA A 67 -12.06 4.63 0.28
C ALA A 67 -11.18 4.73 1.55
N VAL A 68 -11.62 4.09 2.64
CA VAL A 68 -10.86 4.01 3.89
C VAL A 68 -9.61 3.16 3.67
N ALA A 69 -9.76 2.01 3.00
CA ALA A 69 -8.66 1.12 2.67
C ALA A 69 -7.65 1.77 1.70
N LEU A 70 -8.11 2.55 0.72
CA LEU A 70 -7.24 3.33 -0.16
C LEU A 70 -6.44 4.37 0.63
N THR A 71 -7.08 5.10 1.54
CA THR A 71 -6.40 6.09 2.40
C THR A 71 -5.35 5.42 3.29
N ARG A 72 -5.68 4.28 3.89
CA ARG A 72 -4.73 3.46 4.67
C ARG A 72 -3.57 2.97 3.82
N LEU A 73 -3.84 2.51 2.60
CA LEU A 73 -2.81 2.07 1.67
C LEU A 73 -1.84 3.21 1.31
N LEU A 74 -2.34 4.42 1.06
CA LEU A 74 -1.49 5.59 0.83
C LEU A 74 -0.62 5.91 2.05
N SER A 75 -1.19 5.80 3.26
CA SER A 75 -0.45 5.94 4.52
C SER A 75 0.65 4.87 4.67
N ASP A 76 0.37 3.62 4.31
CA ASP A 76 1.37 2.55 4.32
C ASP A 76 2.55 2.88 3.41
N LEU A 77 2.29 3.36 2.18
CA LEU A 77 3.35 3.71 1.24
C LEU A 77 4.20 4.88 1.75
N ALA A 78 3.57 5.89 2.34
CA ALA A 78 4.27 7.00 2.98
C ALA A 78 5.15 6.52 4.15
N TRP A 79 4.70 5.51 4.90
CA TRP A 79 5.43 4.92 6.01
C TRP A 79 6.58 4.00 5.58
N LEU A 80 6.38 3.20 4.52
CA LEU A 80 7.33 2.22 4.00
C LEU A 80 8.52 2.88 3.30
N ARG A 81 8.30 3.93 2.50
CA ARG A 81 9.34 4.62 1.72
C ARG A 81 10.60 4.99 2.53
N PRO A 82 10.51 5.75 3.64
CA PRO A 82 11.71 6.12 4.40
C PRO A 82 12.34 4.94 5.17
N ARG A 83 11.65 3.79 5.26
CA ARG A 83 12.06 2.62 6.04
C ARG A 83 12.62 1.48 5.20
N LEU A 84 12.68 1.64 3.87
CA LEU A 84 13.16 0.59 2.97
C LEU A 84 14.59 0.15 3.31
N GLU A 85 15.49 1.09 3.59
CA GLU A 85 16.87 0.79 3.98
C GLU A 85 16.96 0.02 5.31
N ASP A 86 16.06 0.32 6.25
CA ASP A 86 16.04 -0.37 7.54
C ASP A 86 15.52 -1.81 7.37
N LEU A 87 14.48 -2.00 6.55
CA LEU A 87 13.96 -3.33 6.21
C LEU A 87 15.03 -4.18 5.49
N LEU A 88 15.82 -3.58 4.60
CA LEU A 88 16.96 -4.23 3.94
C LEU A 88 18.01 -4.72 4.95
N LYS A 89 18.33 -3.91 5.97
CA LYS A 89 19.28 -4.29 7.03
C LYS A 89 18.73 -5.42 7.89
N LEU A 90 17.44 -5.39 8.21
CA LEU A 90 16.79 -6.40 9.04
C LEU A 90 16.59 -7.74 8.30
N ALA A 91 16.39 -7.70 6.98
CA ALA A 91 16.11 -8.88 6.16
C ALA A 91 16.84 -8.84 4.80
N PRO A 92 18.19 -8.99 4.78
CA PRO A 92 18.98 -8.88 3.54
C PRO A 92 18.66 -9.96 2.50
N GLY A 93 18.07 -11.09 2.90
CA GLY A 93 17.64 -12.18 2.01
C GLY A 93 16.24 -12.01 1.42
N LEU A 94 15.57 -10.87 1.65
CA LEU A 94 14.20 -10.66 1.19
C LEU A 94 14.10 -10.37 -0.32
N GLY A 95 15.23 -10.08 -0.98
CA GLY A 95 15.28 -9.74 -2.40
C GLY A 95 14.69 -8.35 -2.69
N LEU A 96 14.83 -7.42 -1.74
CA LEU A 96 14.43 -6.04 -1.94
C LEU A 96 15.49 -5.29 -2.75
N GLU A 97 15.04 -4.45 -3.68
CA GLU A 97 15.88 -3.55 -4.46
C GLU A 97 15.80 -2.14 -3.83
N PRO A 98 16.92 -1.54 -3.36
CA PRO A 98 16.89 -0.24 -2.68
C PRO A 98 16.32 0.91 -3.51
N SER A 99 16.45 0.85 -4.85
CA SER A 99 15.92 1.87 -5.75
C SER A 99 14.46 1.64 -6.15
N ALA A 100 13.88 0.49 -5.82
CA ALA A 100 12.51 0.15 -6.22
C ALA A 100 11.50 0.82 -5.28
N GLU A 101 10.65 1.69 -5.84
CA GLU A 101 9.65 2.39 -5.05
C GLU A 101 8.57 1.43 -4.52
N PRO A 102 8.18 1.52 -3.23
CA PRO A 102 7.07 0.75 -2.71
C PRO A 102 5.78 0.99 -3.48
N ARG A 103 5.04 -0.09 -3.76
CA ARG A 103 3.76 -0.08 -4.47
C ARG A 103 2.62 -0.58 -3.58
N GLY A 104 1.41 -0.18 -3.91
CA GLY A 104 0.19 -0.59 -3.24
C GLY A 104 -0.68 -1.49 -4.10
N LEU A 105 -1.35 -2.44 -3.46
CA LEU A 105 -2.35 -3.30 -4.06
C LEU A 105 -3.62 -3.25 -3.21
N LEU A 106 -4.71 -2.72 -3.76
CA LEU A 106 -6.00 -2.71 -3.09
C LEU A 106 -6.87 -3.84 -3.65
N VAL A 107 -7.35 -4.71 -2.77
CA VAL A 107 -8.18 -5.86 -3.09
C VAL A 107 -9.56 -5.67 -2.47
N ALA A 108 -10.60 -5.58 -3.30
CA ALA A 108 -11.98 -5.33 -2.87
C ALA A 108 -12.98 -6.10 -3.76
N PRO A 109 -14.24 -6.34 -3.34
CA PRO A 109 -15.22 -7.01 -4.19
C PRO A 109 -15.51 -6.23 -5.48
N ASP A 110 -15.61 -4.92 -5.34
CA ASP A 110 -15.80 -3.94 -6.40
C ASP A 110 -15.12 -2.62 -6.02
N PHE A 111 -15.19 -1.66 -6.95
CA PHE A 111 -14.60 -0.34 -6.78
C PHE A 111 -15.57 0.71 -7.31
N GLY A 112 -15.91 1.69 -6.47
CA GLY A 112 -16.68 2.86 -6.85
C GLY A 112 -15.98 3.72 -7.91
N ALA A 113 -16.77 4.55 -8.60
CA ALA A 113 -16.26 5.47 -9.62
C ALA A 113 -15.26 6.48 -9.04
N GLU A 114 -15.51 6.97 -7.83
CA GLU A 114 -14.64 7.94 -7.15
C GLU A 114 -13.25 7.35 -6.86
N THR A 115 -13.19 6.13 -6.31
CA THR A 115 -11.93 5.41 -6.05
C THR A 115 -11.13 5.19 -7.33
N ARG A 116 -11.80 4.82 -8.43
CA ARG A 116 -11.15 4.65 -9.74
C ARG A 116 -10.59 5.98 -10.27
N LEU A 117 -11.40 7.04 -10.26
CA LEU A 117 -10.98 8.37 -10.71
C LEU A 117 -9.84 8.93 -9.86
N ALA A 118 -9.85 8.71 -8.54
CA ALA A 118 -8.77 9.11 -7.66
C ALA A 118 -7.43 8.47 -8.06
N LEU A 119 -7.46 7.18 -8.42
CA LEU A 119 -6.26 6.46 -8.85
C LEU A 119 -5.77 6.85 -10.25
N GLU A 120 -6.65 7.25 -11.16
CA GLU A 120 -6.26 7.77 -12.47
C GLU A 120 -5.42 9.06 -12.37
N ASN A 121 -5.58 9.81 -11.28
CA ASN A 121 -4.83 11.04 -11.02
C ASN A 121 -3.52 10.81 -10.26
N LEU A 122 -3.24 9.57 -9.82
CA LEU A 122 -1.98 9.25 -9.15
C LEU A 122 -0.86 9.03 -10.17
N PRO A 123 0.37 9.46 -9.86
CA PRO A 123 1.51 9.22 -10.72
C PRO A 123 1.83 7.71 -10.83
N GLY A 124 1.98 7.23 -12.06
CA GLY A 124 2.50 5.90 -12.38
C GLY A 124 1.66 4.72 -11.87
N HIS A 125 2.27 3.53 -11.87
CA HIS A 125 1.67 2.27 -11.38
C HIS A 125 1.82 2.11 -9.86
N THR A 126 1.73 3.21 -9.11
CA THR A 126 1.95 3.24 -7.65
C THR A 126 0.94 2.39 -6.90
N ILE A 127 -0.33 2.44 -7.29
CA ILE A 127 -1.40 1.62 -6.71
C ILE A 127 -2.09 0.83 -7.82
N SER A 128 -2.32 -0.46 -7.56
CA SER A 128 -3.07 -1.36 -8.43
C SER A 128 -4.36 -1.83 -7.76
N LEU A 129 -5.41 -2.04 -8.56
CA LEU A 129 -6.72 -2.50 -8.10
C LEU A 129 -6.95 -3.95 -8.53
N ILE A 130 -7.41 -4.79 -7.61
CA ILE A 130 -7.83 -6.15 -7.89
C ILE A 130 -9.22 -6.37 -7.32
N GLY A 131 -10.16 -6.70 -8.21
CA GLY A 131 -11.48 -7.16 -7.82
C GLY A 131 -11.39 -8.59 -7.30
N TYR A 132 -12.22 -8.97 -6.35
CA TYR A 132 -12.32 -10.36 -5.93
C TYR A 132 -13.75 -10.88 -5.91
N ARG A 133 -13.90 -12.18 -6.16
CA ARG A 133 -15.17 -12.89 -6.00
C ARG A 133 -14.95 -14.14 -5.15
N CYS A 134 -15.83 -14.33 -4.17
CA CYS A 134 -15.81 -15.50 -3.30
C CYS A 134 -16.82 -16.54 -3.81
N LEU A 135 -16.41 -17.80 -3.76
CA LEU A 135 -17.27 -18.93 -4.07
C LEU A 135 -16.99 -20.07 -3.11
N ARG A 136 -18.03 -20.77 -2.65
CA ARG A 136 -17.84 -22.00 -1.88
C ARG A 136 -17.89 -23.23 -2.74
N TRP A 137 -16.83 -24.02 -2.61
CA TRP A 137 -16.74 -25.33 -3.22
C TRP A 137 -16.48 -26.37 -2.15
N ARG A 138 -17.45 -27.25 -1.88
CA ARG A 138 -17.34 -28.32 -0.88
C ARG A 138 -16.95 -27.81 0.53
N GLY A 139 -17.56 -26.70 0.95
CA GLY A 139 -17.29 -26.08 2.25
C GLY A 139 -15.98 -25.30 2.35
N GLN A 140 -15.22 -25.16 1.25
CA GLN A 140 -14.01 -24.34 1.20
C GLN A 140 -14.27 -23.05 0.42
N ALA A 141 -13.95 -21.92 1.04
CA ALA A 141 -13.98 -20.61 0.38
C ALA A 141 -12.84 -20.54 -0.65
N THR A 142 -13.22 -20.30 -1.91
CA THR A 142 -12.30 -20.07 -3.03
C THR A 142 -12.45 -18.63 -3.48
N VAL A 143 -11.33 -17.92 -3.59
CA VAL A 143 -11.29 -16.53 -4.07
C VAL A 143 -10.75 -16.50 -5.49
N PHE A 144 -11.47 -15.81 -6.37
CA PHE A 144 -11.02 -15.44 -7.70
C PHE A 144 -10.57 -13.99 -7.68
N LEU A 145 -9.41 -13.71 -8.25
CA LEU A 145 -8.87 -12.36 -8.38
C LEU A 145 -9.00 -11.90 -9.83
N GLU A 146 -9.56 -10.73 -10.02
CA GLU A 146 -9.80 -10.09 -11.31
C GLU A 146 -9.00 -8.79 -11.37
N PRO A 147 -7.86 -8.75 -12.10
CA PRO A 147 -7.10 -7.51 -12.25
C PRO A 147 -7.93 -6.44 -12.95
N LEU A 148 -8.13 -5.29 -12.32
CA LEU A 148 -8.74 -4.14 -13.00
C LEU A 148 -7.65 -3.47 -13.83
N LYS A 149 -7.80 -3.51 -15.15
CA LYS A 149 -6.91 -2.78 -16.05
C LYS A 149 -7.08 -1.29 -15.80
N HIS A 150 -5.97 -0.61 -15.47
CA HIS A 150 -5.94 0.85 -15.37
C HIS A 150 -6.35 1.45 -16.70
N ALA A 151 -7.44 2.23 -16.72
CA ALA A 151 -7.91 2.90 -17.93
C ALA A 151 -6.88 3.92 -18.47
N GLY A 152 -5.93 4.36 -17.63
CA GLY A 152 -4.90 5.35 -17.96
C GLY A 152 -3.68 4.83 -18.75
N GLY A 153 -3.61 3.54 -19.08
CA GLY A 153 -2.45 2.94 -19.78
C GLY A 153 -2.29 3.28 -21.27
N ARG A 154 -2.96 4.31 -21.79
CA ARG A 154 -2.58 4.92 -23.08
C ARG A 154 -1.85 6.22 -22.80
N VAL A 155 -0.56 6.10 -22.47
CA VAL A 155 0.37 7.16 -22.84
C VAL A 155 0.26 7.28 -24.36
N PRO A 156 -0.14 8.44 -24.93
CA PRO A 156 0.06 8.66 -26.35
C PRO A 156 1.56 8.55 -26.54
N ARG A 157 2.04 7.46 -27.15
CA ARG A 157 3.36 7.47 -27.77
C ARG A 157 3.33 8.67 -28.69
N GLU A 158 3.98 9.76 -28.28
CA GLU A 158 4.36 10.82 -29.18
C GLU A 158 4.95 10.11 -30.40
N ARG A 159 4.33 10.35 -31.54
CA ARG A 159 4.88 9.92 -32.83
C ARG A 159 6.18 10.68 -33.02
N GLU A 160 7.24 10.12 -32.46
CA GLU A 160 8.59 10.32 -32.93
C GLU A 160 8.62 9.78 -34.36
N GLY A 161 8.58 10.70 -35.33
CA GLY A 161 8.79 10.37 -36.73
C GLY A 161 7.98 11.23 -37.69
N THR A 162 8.41 12.49 -37.89
CA THR A 162 8.81 12.90 -39.26
C THR A 162 9.84 14.04 -39.14
N ALA A 163 11.08 13.73 -39.50
CA ALA A 163 12.17 14.67 -39.65
C ALA A 163 11.87 15.71 -40.74
N ALA A 164 12.33 16.95 -40.57
CA ALA A 164 13.47 17.48 -41.34
C ALA A 164 13.61 19.01 -41.27
N ARG A 165 14.87 19.43 -41.06
CA ARG A 165 15.58 20.52 -41.77
C ARG A 165 15.39 21.99 -41.36
N ARG A 166 16.45 22.53 -40.74
CA ARG A 166 17.39 23.61 -41.19
C ARG A 166 17.78 24.48 -39.98
N ALA A 167 19.00 24.34 -39.45
CA ALA A 167 20.23 25.08 -39.82
C ALA A 167 20.51 26.23 -38.82
N PRO A 168 21.79 26.66 -38.68
CA PRO A 168 22.35 27.13 -37.42
C PRO A 168 22.42 28.66 -37.31
N THR A 169 22.31 29.19 -36.09
CA THR A 169 22.80 30.54 -35.77
C THR A 169 23.54 30.53 -34.44
N ASP A 170 24.85 30.49 -34.62
CA ASP A 170 25.92 31.21 -33.93
C ASP A 170 25.52 32.45 -33.10
N ARG A 171 26.41 32.79 -32.13
CA ARG A 171 26.45 33.94 -31.19
C ARG A 171 25.86 33.69 -29.79
N THR A 172 26.50 33.97 -28.65
CA THR A 172 27.85 34.44 -28.24
C THR A 172 27.90 34.17 -26.72
N PRO A 173 29.06 33.85 -26.10
CA PRO A 173 29.16 33.66 -24.66
C PRO A 173 29.35 35.01 -23.93
N THR A 174 28.56 35.25 -22.89
CA THR A 174 28.78 36.36 -21.96
C THR A 174 29.28 35.80 -20.62
N PRO A 175 30.51 36.09 -20.20
CA PRO A 175 31.00 35.80 -18.86
C PRO A 175 30.74 37.00 -17.95
N HIS A 176 30.20 36.76 -16.75
CA HIS A 176 30.30 37.73 -15.66
C HIS A 176 30.27 37.03 -14.29
N PRO A 177 30.81 37.69 -13.25
CA PRO A 177 31.82 37.10 -12.39
C PRO A 177 31.28 36.78 -10.98
N ARG A 178 32.13 36.05 -10.27
CA ARG A 178 32.14 35.85 -8.82
C ARG A 178 31.78 37.12 -8.05
N ASP A 179 30.93 36.96 -7.05
CA ASP A 179 31.08 37.40 -5.65
C ASP A 179 29.83 36.89 -4.92
N GLY A 180 29.90 36.13 -3.82
CA GLY A 180 30.66 36.43 -2.63
C GLY A 180 29.65 36.71 -1.52
N ARG A 181 29.30 35.69 -0.72
CA ARG A 181 28.96 35.79 0.72
C ARG A 181 28.30 34.51 1.23
N ARG A 182 29.09 33.72 1.95
CA ARG A 182 28.61 32.99 3.13
C ARG A 182 28.29 34.03 4.21
N PRO A 183 27.18 33.88 4.93
CA PRO A 183 27.33 33.86 6.38
C PRO A 183 26.50 32.78 7.07
N SER A 184 27.10 32.30 8.16
CA SER A 184 26.43 31.89 9.40
C SER A 184 25.67 30.56 9.40
N ARG A 185 26.41 29.54 9.86
CA ARG A 185 25.90 28.47 10.71
C ARG A 185 25.08 29.09 11.86
N LEU A 186 23.77 29.01 11.78
CA LEU A 186 22.92 29.09 12.97
C LEU A 186 22.91 27.68 13.57
N LEU A 187 23.61 27.55 14.70
CA LEU A 187 23.39 26.50 15.68
C LEU A 187 21.89 26.55 16.02
N ALA A 188 21.13 25.58 15.53
CA ALA A 188 19.81 25.31 16.07
C ALA A 188 20.02 24.58 17.40
N ASP A 189 19.43 25.13 18.45
CA ASP A 189 19.34 24.52 19.77
C ASP A 189 18.76 23.09 19.67
N PRO A 190 19.21 22.15 20.51
CA PRO A 190 18.59 20.83 20.57
C PRO A 190 17.12 20.97 21.01
N PRO A 191 16.18 20.26 20.36
CA PRO A 191 14.79 20.26 20.82
C PRO A 191 14.73 19.66 22.23
N SER A 192 14.04 20.40 23.09
CA SER A 192 13.66 20.00 24.45
C SER A 192 13.19 18.54 24.52
N SER A 193 13.64 17.84 25.56
CA SER A 193 13.10 16.54 25.94
C SER A 193 11.61 16.67 26.22
N SER A 194 10.79 16.34 25.22
CA SER A 194 9.37 16.13 25.39
C SER A 194 9.17 14.97 26.35
N ALA A 195 8.92 15.32 27.62
CA ALA A 195 8.35 14.41 28.59
C ALA A 195 6.90 14.17 28.15
N PHE A 196 6.70 13.16 27.30
CA PHE A 196 5.39 12.55 27.10
C PHE A 196 4.93 11.98 28.45
N ARG A 197 4.24 12.80 29.23
CA ARG A 197 3.38 12.35 30.31
C ARG A 197 2.11 11.80 29.67
N THR A 198 2.16 10.58 29.17
CA THR A 198 0.94 9.80 28.98
C THR A 198 0.40 9.57 30.39
N GLY A 199 -0.64 10.31 30.79
CA GLY A 199 -1.31 10.17 32.08
C GLY A 199 -2.09 8.86 32.22
N LEU A 200 -1.68 7.81 31.51
CA LEU A 200 -2.18 6.45 31.64
C LEU A 200 -1.35 5.76 32.70
N THR A 201 -2.00 5.38 33.79
CA THR A 201 -1.40 4.59 34.87
C THR A 201 -1.86 3.14 34.74
N ASP A 202 -1.13 2.18 35.34
CA ASP A 202 -1.52 0.76 35.36
C ASP A 202 -2.92 0.50 35.95
N ALA A 203 -3.51 1.50 36.63
CA ALA A 203 -4.89 1.44 37.12
C ALA A 203 -5.93 1.52 35.99
N ASP A 204 -5.61 2.20 34.88
CA ASP A 204 -6.53 2.41 33.75
C ASP A 204 -6.67 1.16 32.85
N LEU A 205 -5.79 0.16 33.04
CA LEU A 205 -5.81 -1.09 32.27
C LEU A 205 -6.60 -2.22 32.95
N ARG A 206 -7.20 -1.97 34.12
CA ARG A 206 -8.04 -2.96 34.81
C ARG A 206 -9.51 -2.72 34.47
N ASP A 207 -9.95 -3.32 33.37
CA ASP A 207 -11.37 -3.53 33.06
C ASP A 207 -11.98 -4.53 34.06
N ASP A 208 -12.28 -4.08 35.28
CA ASP A 208 -13.20 -4.77 36.19
C ASP A 208 -14.64 -4.50 35.72
N ALA A 209 -15.04 -5.15 34.63
CA ALA A 209 -16.45 -5.24 34.27
C ALA A 209 -17.11 -6.28 35.18
N PRO A 210 -18.07 -5.90 36.06
CA PRO A 210 -18.78 -6.87 36.86
C PRO A 210 -19.65 -7.73 35.94
N LEU A 211 -19.36 -9.03 35.90
CA LEU A 211 -20.23 -10.04 35.32
C LEU A 211 -21.57 -10.01 36.08
N GLY A 212 -22.56 -9.35 35.49
CA GLY A 212 -23.93 -9.37 35.97
C GLY A 212 -24.48 -10.80 35.90
N GLU A 213 -24.84 -11.34 37.05
CA GLU A 213 -25.54 -12.61 37.16
C GLU A 213 -26.90 -12.52 36.45
N PRO A 214 -27.28 -13.50 35.61
CA PRO A 214 -28.61 -13.54 35.04
C PRO A 214 -29.62 -13.94 36.12
N ALA A 215 -30.59 -13.06 36.34
CA ALA A 215 -31.76 -13.33 37.18
C ALA A 215 -32.56 -14.51 36.62
N ALA A 216 -32.75 -15.54 37.43
CA ALA A 216 -33.65 -16.64 37.15
C ALA A 216 -35.11 -16.15 37.22
N ILE A 217 -35.82 -16.25 36.10
CA ILE A 217 -37.28 -16.08 36.05
C ILE A 217 -37.89 -17.47 36.24
N GLY A 218 -38.58 -17.64 37.37
CA GLY A 218 -39.53 -18.73 37.61
C GLY A 218 -40.96 -18.27 37.37
#